data_AF-A0A8T3NBM6-F1
#
_entry.id   AF-A0A8T3NBM6-F1
#
_cell.length_a   1.000
_cell.length_b   1.000
_cell.length_c   1.000
_cell.angle_alpha   90.00
_cell.angle_beta   90.00
_cell.angle_gamma   90.00
#
_symmetry.space_group_name_H-M   'P 1'
#
loop_
_entity.id
_entity.type
_entity.pdbx_description
1 polymer ?
#
loop_
_entity_poly.entity_id
_entity_poly.type
_entity_poly.pdbx_seq_one_letter_code
_entity_poly.pdbx_strand_id
1 'polypeptide(L)' 'RNHGVVYVVDTETGQLLHRIPTGAAPHGLTFFPQPGRYSLGHNGVYR' A
#
# COMPACT_ATOMS: atom_id res chain seq x y z
N ARG A 1 -16.65 6.75 0.72
CA ARG A 1 -16.77 5.78 -0.42
C ARG A 1 -15.42 5.12 -0.60
N ASN A 2 -15.34 3.79 -0.66
CA ASN A 2 -14.09 3.13 -1.04
C ASN A 2 -13.92 3.24 -2.56
N HIS A 3 -12.80 3.80 -3.01
CA HIS A 3 -12.52 4.03 -4.44
C HIS A 3 -11.90 2.81 -5.12
N GLY A 4 -11.50 1.77 -4.36
CA GLY A 4 -10.87 0.58 -4.92
C GLY A 4 -9.56 0.90 -5.66
N VAL A 5 -8.76 1.81 -5.09
CA VAL A 5 -7.46 2.22 -5.64
C VAL A 5 -6.43 2.39 -4.53
N VAL A 6 -5.18 2.07 -4.86
CA VAL A 6 -3.99 2.45 -4.09
C VAL A 6 -3.40 3.71 -4.71
N TYR A 7 -3.09 4.69 -3.86
CA TYR A 7 -2.42 5.92 -4.25
C TYR A 7 -0.94 5.82 -3.92
N VAL A 8 -0.09 6.19 -4.87
CA VAL A 8 1.36 6.35 -4.66
C VAL A 8 1.64 7.83 -4.55
N VAL A 9 2.20 8.25 -3.41
CA VAL A 9 2.48 9.65 -3.10
C VAL A 9 3.97 9.81 -2.84
N ASP A 10 4.55 10.86 -3.39
CA ASP A 10 5.90 11.29 -3.09
C ASP A 10 5.93 11.90 -1.68
N THR A 11 6.78 11.36 -0.80
CA THR A 11 6.82 11.75 0.61
C THR A 11 7.58 13.06 0.88
N GLU A 12 8.35 13.57 -0.08
CA GLU A 12 9.10 14.82 0.06
C GLU A 12 8.27 16.02 -0.38
N THR A 13 7.52 15.86 -1.47
CA THR A 13 6.76 16.93 -2.14
C THR A 13 5.25 16.83 -1.93
N GLY A 14 4.75 15.67 -1.49
CA GLY A 14 3.31 15.39 -1.36
C GLY A 14 2.60 15.15 -2.69
N GLN A 15 3.33 15.05 -3.81
CA GLN A 15 2.75 14.86 -5.12
C GLN A 15 2.17 13.46 -5.30
N LEU A 16 0.99 13.38 -5.93
CA LEU A 16 0.42 12.09 -6.33
C LEU A 16 1.14 11.58 -7.59
N LEU A 17 1.86 10.47 -7.45
CA LEU A 17 2.61 9.85 -8.54
C LEU A 17 1.72 8.91 -9.36
N HIS A 18 0.96 8.03 -8.69
CA HIS A 18 0.16 7.00 -9.37
C HIS A 18 -1.16 6.67 -8.67
N ARG A 19 -2.10 6.16 -9.46
CA ARG A 19 -3.35 5.53 -9.02
C ARG A 19 -3.40 4.11 -9.56
N ILE A 20 -3.39 3.13 -8.67
CA ILE A 20 -3.36 1.70 -9.02
C ILE A 20 -4.73 1.10 -8.68
N PRO A 21 -5.52 0.64 -9.66
CA PRO A 21 -6.80 -0.02 -9.39
C PRO A 21 -6.62 -1.32 -8.59
N THR A 22 -7.41 -1.51 -7.52
CA THR A 22 -7.40 -2.72 -6.68
C THR A 22 -8.69 -3.53 -6.78
N GLY A 23 -9.71 -3.02 -7.46
CA GLY A 23 -11.03 -3.65 -7.49
C GLY A 23 -11.83 -3.45 -6.20
N ALA A 24 -12.85 -4.28 -5.99
CA ALA A 24 -13.76 -4.15 -4.86
C ALA A 24 -13.09 -4.59 -3.54
N ALA A 25 -13.28 -3.79 -2.49
CA ALA A 25 -12.88 -4.08 -1.11
C ALA A 25 -11.39 -4.51 -0.95
N PRO A 26 -10.40 -3.66 -1.27
CA PRO A 26 -9.02 -3.93 -0.86
C PRO A 26 -8.91 -3.96 0.67
N HIS A 27 -8.35 -5.04 1.21
CA HIS A 27 -8.26 -5.29 2.67
C HIS A 27 -6.85 -5.15 3.25
N GLY A 28 -5.81 -5.30 2.42
CA GLY A 28 -4.42 -5.29 2.86
C GLY A 28 -3.47 -4.72 1.82
N LEU A 29 -2.40 -4.10 2.31
CA LEU A 29 -1.26 -3.64 1.51
C LEU A 29 0.01 -4.15 2.20
N THR A 30 0.91 -4.73 1.42
CA THR A 30 2.21 -5.24 1.89
C THR A 30 3.30 -4.74 0.95
N PHE A 31 4.44 -4.36 1.52
CA PHE A 31 5.69 -4.14 0.77
C PHE A 31 6.51 -5.43 0.77
N PHE A 32 6.97 -5.88 -0.41
CA PHE A 32 7.77 -7.10 -0.56
C PHE A 32 8.97 -6.90 -1.52
N PRO A 33 10.18 -7.36 -1.16
CA PRO A 33 10.57 -7.78 0.19
C PRO A 33 10.46 -6.58 1.12
N GLN A 34 9.98 -6.79 2.34
CA GLN A 34 9.70 -5.68 3.23
C GLN A 34 11.00 -5.00 3.66
N PRO A 35 11.16 -3.69 3.43
CA PRO A 35 12.30 -2.96 3.97
C PRO A 35 12.18 -2.89 5.49
N GLY A 36 13.14 -3.48 6.21
CA GLY A 36 13.20 -3.42 7.68
C GLY A 36 12.52 -4.58 8.41
N ARG A 37 12.74 -4.60 9.73
CA ARG A 37 12.43 -5.73 10.64
C ARG A 37 10.95 -5.86 11.02
N TYR A 38 10.12 -4.85 10.73
CA TYR A 38 8.74 -4.77 11.25
C TYR A 38 7.71 -4.53 10.15
N SER A 39 6.60 -5.27 10.20
CA SER A 39 5.45 -5.11 9.30
C SER A 39 4.51 -4.04 9.80
N LEU A 40 4.11 -3.16 8.88
CA LEU A 40 3.14 -2.09 9.13
C LEU A 40 1.77 -2.40 8.47
N GLY A 41 1.51 -3.62 7.96
CA GLY A 41 0.33 -3.91 7.12
C GLY A 41 -0.16 -5.37 7.01
N HIS A 42 -1.41 -5.51 6.53
CA HIS A 42 -2.48 -6.40 7.04
C HIS A 42 -2.25 -7.92 7.01
N ASN A 43 -1.42 -8.45 6.11
CA ASN A 43 -1.27 -9.91 5.99
C ASN A 43 0.15 -10.37 6.31
N GLY A 44 0.91 -9.58 7.09
CA GLY A 44 2.34 -9.75 7.39
C GLY A 44 2.75 -11.11 7.98
N VAL A 45 2.58 -12.19 7.23
CA VAL A 45 3.07 -13.53 7.53
C VAL A 45 4.42 -13.68 6.85
N TYR A 46 5.47 -13.43 7.63
CA TYR A 46 6.80 -13.97 7.39
C TYR A 46 7.11 -14.87 8.59
N ARG A 47 7.51 -16.11 8.30
CA ARG A 47 8.03 -17.07 9.29
C ARG A 47 9.37 -16.63 9.84
#